data_AF-A0AAP1GB23-F1
#
_entry.id   AF-A0AAP1GB23-F1
#
_cell.length_a   1.000
_cell.length_b   1.000
_cell.length_c   1.000
_cell.angle_alpha   90.00
_cell.angle_beta   90.00
_cell.angle_gamma   90.00
#
_symmetry.space_group_name_H-M   'P 1'
#
loop_
_entity.id
_entity.type
_entity.pdbx_description
1 polymer ?
#
loop_
_entity_poly.entity_id
_entity_poly.type
_entity_poly.pdbx_seq_one_letter_code
_entity_poly.pdbx_strand_id
1 'polypeptide(L)'
;MQPAKRPHTAHYYESVFDVDPLAITGNQPVGVIWLSPDYKHFSKAKGGKPASKKIRGLAWIALCWAATAKANKEVALLSAILEFGRRRGEVESNSCLGIGYNPIRPRQRYVLQDEIDPAVEVARSRRSVGDQRPSSAYLILALCAKKTYLTVSRPTEMRELHRQGVRPEGFEVPIGRRQAGEQQRVKLVLWSPELKAVIDEALALQRTSSVHVFGNTAGQVYTRSGWNTNWSRLMGYCEKEAQARGVSFQRFALRDMRPAAGRRDRSPGGR
;
A
#
# COMPACT_ATOMS: atom_id res chain seq x y z
N MET A 1 43.32 -4.22 4.40
CA MET A 1 42.15 -3.34 4.34
C MET A 1 42.28 -2.48 3.09
N GLN A 2 41.49 -2.73 2.03
CA GLN A 2 41.57 -1.88 0.82
C GLN A 2 40.77 -0.60 1.06
N PRO A 3 41.35 0.59 0.83
CA PRO A 3 40.64 1.85 0.98
C PRO A 3 39.51 1.97 -0.05
N ALA A 4 38.38 2.56 0.35
CA ALA A 4 37.24 2.83 -0.52
C ALA A 4 37.69 3.73 -1.68
N LYS A 5 37.86 3.14 -2.88
CA LYS A 5 38.40 3.85 -4.05
C LYS A 5 37.40 4.78 -4.73
N ARG A 6 36.14 4.85 -4.27
CA ARG A 6 35.08 5.69 -4.86
C ARG A 6 34.22 6.35 -3.78
N PRO A 7 34.09 7.69 -3.75
CA PRO A 7 33.34 8.41 -2.71
C PRO A 7 31.83 8.16 -2.72
N HIS A 8 31.28 7.68 -3.83
CA HIS A 8 29.84 7.39 -3.99
C HIS A 8 29.49 5.90 -3.80
N THR A 9 30.45 5.07 -3.38
CA THR A 9 30.26 3.62 -3.24
C THR A 9 30.44 3.22 -1.78
N ALA A 10 29.36 2.80 -1.15
CA ALA A 10 29.41 2.19 0.18
C ALA A 10 29.95 0.75 0.06
N HIS A 11 31.00 0.43 0.80
CA HIS A 11 31.59 -0.90 0.87
C HIS A 11 31.22 -1.56 2.20
N TYR A 12 30.58 -2.73 2.14
CA TYR A 12 30.26 -3.55 3.31
C TYR A 12 31.20 -4.76 3.34
N TYR A 13 31.80 -5.06 4.49
CA TYR A 13 32.75 -6.17 4.67
C TYR A 13 32.12 -7.38 5.37
N GLU A 14 30.81 -7.52 5.21
CA GLU A 14 30.00 -8.59 5.82
C GLU A 14 29.64 -9.62 4.75
N SER A 15 29.32 -10.83 5.20
CA SER A 15 28.77 -11.84 4.31
C SER A 15 27.47 -11.34 3.70
N VAL A 16 27.20 -11.66 2.43
CA VAL A 16 25.91 -11.33 1.80
C VAL A 16 24.72 -11.88 2.59
N PHE A 17 24.90 -12.96 3.36
CA PHE A 17 23.85 -13.51 4.22
C PHE A 17 23.50 -12.63 5.44
N ASP A 18 24.43 -11.78 5.88
CA ASP A 18 24.31 -11.01 7.11
C ASP A 18 23.88 -9.55 6.83
N VAL A 19 23.84 -9.15 5.57
CA VAL A 19 23.51 -7.79 5.13
C VAL A 19 22.03 -7.70 4.73
N ASP A 20 21.28 -6.78 5.36
CA ASP A 20 19.88 -6.49 4.99
C ASP A 20 19.81 -5.63 3.71
N PRO A 21 19.25 -6.16 2.60
CA PRO A 21 19.14 -5.43 1.34
C PRO A 21 18.27 -4.17 1.44
N LEU A 22 17.29 -4.10 2.34
CA LEU A 22 16.46 -2.92 2.52
C LEU A 22 17.21 -1.80 3.26
N ALA A 23 18.06 -2.17 4.22
CA ALA A 23 18.88 -1.23 4.96
C ALA A 23 19.92 -0.56 4.05
N ILE A 24 20.64 -1.35 3.25
CA ILE A 24 21.70 -0.81 2.37
C ILE A 24 21.15 -0.02 1.17
N THR A 25 19.93 -0.32 0.71
CA THR A 25 19.29 0.39 -0.41
C THR A 25 18.46 1.59 0.06
N GLY A 26 18.30 1.79 1.37
CA GLY A 26 17.39 2.80 1.91
C GLY A 26 15.95 2.63 1.41
N ASN A 27 15.55 1.38 1.13
CA ASN A 27 14.27 1.03 0.51
C ASN A 27 14.01 1.76 -0.84
N GLN A 28 15.06 2.18 -1.54
CA GLN A 28 14.97 2.76 -2.88
C GLN A 28 14.92 1.66 -3.95
N PRO A 29 14.26 1.91 -5.11
CA PRO A 29 14.31 0.99 -6.24
C PRO A 29 15.74 0.78 -6.74
N VAL A 30 16.19 -0.47 -6.80
CA VAL A 30 17.51 -0.84 -7.35
C VAL A 30 17.41 -0.96 -8.86
N GLY A 31 18.17 -0.14 -9.59
CA GLY A 31 18.18 -0.16 -11.06
C GLY A 31 18.94 -1.36 -11.64
N VAL A 32 20.12 -1.67 -11.08
CA VAL A 32 20.95 -2.83 -11.48
C VAL A 32 21.62 -3.40 -10.23
N ILE A 33 21.58 -4.71 -10.09
CA ILE A 33 22.37 -5.46 -9.11
C ILE A 33 23.40 -6.31 -9.86
N TRP A 34 24.68 -6.15 -9.52
CA TRP A 34 25.76 -6.94 -10.10
C TRP A 34 26.35 -7.85 -9.04
N LEU A 35 26.22 -9.17 -9.24
CA LEU A 35 26.73 -10.18 -8.34
C LEU A 35 27.68 -11.08 -9.13
N SER A 36 28.97 -10.97 -8.84
CA SER A 36 29.95 -11.91 -9.36
C SER A 36 29.81 -13.23 -8.59
N PRO A 37 29.55 -14.38 -9.25
CA PRO A 37 29.65 -15.66 -8.58
C PRO A 37 31.06 -15.83 -8.02
N ASP A 38 31.18 -16.45 -6.85
CA ASP A 38 32.48 -16.78 -6.27
C ASP A 38 33.26 -17.63 -7.28
N TYR A 39 34.42 -17.11 -7.71
CA TYR A 39 35.29 -17.72 -8.72
C TYR A 39 36.05 -18.94 -8.18
N LYS A 40 35.97 -19.24 -6.88
CA LYS A 40 36.47 -20.53 -6.38
C LYS A 40 35.57 -21.66 -6.89
N HIS A 41 36.05 -22.31 -7.96
CA HIS A 41 35.72 -23.68 -8.43
C HIS A 41 34.89 -23.87 -9.70
N PHE A 42 34.72 -22.86 -10.56
CA PHE A 42 34.18 -23.08 -11.90
C PHE A 42 35.09 -22.53 -13.00
N SER A 43 35.92 -23.40 -13.57
CA SER A 43 36.25 -23.29 -15.00
C SER A 43 35.48 -24.39 -15.74
N LYS A 44 34.73 -24.02 -16.80
CA LYS A 44 34.06 -24.97 -17.70
C LYS A 44 35.02 -26.05 -18.23
N ALA A 45 36.32 -25.77 -18.25
CA ALA A 45 37.36 -26.67 -18.72
C ALA A 45 37.58 -27.92 -17.84
N LYS A 46 37.13 -27.95 -16.57
CA LYS A 46 37.52 -29.03 -15.64
C LYS A 46 36.48 -30.13 -15.41
N GLY A 47 35.23 -29.97 -15.86
CA GLY A 47 34.21 -31.03 -15.90
C GLY A 47 33.90 -31.78 -14.57
N GLY A 48 34.33 -31.26 -13.42
CA GLY A 48 34.25 -31.97 -12.14
C GLY A 48 32.97 -31.71 -11.34
N LYS A 49 32.59 -32.67 -10.48
CA LYS A 49 31.51 -32.49 -9.49
C LYS A 49 31.90 -31.41 -8.47
N PRO A 50 31.02 -30.45 -8.14
CA PRO A 50 31.31 -29.39 -7.17
C PRO A 50 31.57 -29.96 -5.76
N ALA A 51 32.62 -29.47 -5.10
CA ALA A 51 33.07 -29.98 -3.80
C ALA A 51 32.17 -29.61 -2.61
N SER A 52 31.27 -28.61 -2.71
CA SER A 52 30.35 -28.28 -1.62
C SER A 52 28.96 -27.81 -2.09
N LYS A 53 27.92 -28.15 -1.31
CA LYS A 53 26.51 -27.76 -1.57
C LYS A 53 26.26 -26.26 -1.42
N LYS A 54 27.05 -25.54 -0.61
CA LYS A 54 26.91 -24.08 -0.38
C LYS A 54 27.07 -23.27 -1.67
N ILE A 55 27.85 -23.76 -2.63
CA ILE A 55 28.18 -23.03 -3.88
C ILE A 55 27.03 -23.07 -4.90
N ARG A 56 26.19 -24.12 -4.90
CA ARG A 56 24.92 -24.13 -5.66
C ARG A 56 23.96 -23.02 -5.23
N GLY A 57 24.18 -22.45 -4.04
CA GLY A 57 23.37 -21.39 -3.47
C GLY A 57 23.62 -20.01 -4.06
N LEU A 58 24.75 -19.67 -4.70
CA LEU A 58 25.08 -18.27 -5.03
C LEU A 58 24.16 -17.60 -6.06
N ALA A 59 23.77 -18.32 -7.12
CA ALA A 59 22.74 -17.84 -8.04
C ALA A 59 21.34 -17.76 -7.38
N TRP A 60 21.07 -18.65 -6.42
CA TRP A 60 19.84 -18.64 -5.62
C TRP A 60 19.83 -17.52 -4.57
N ILE A 61 21.00 -17.17 -4.04
CA ILE A 61 21.23 -16.09 -3.08
C ILE A 61 20.96 -14.76 -3.76
N ALA A 62 21.40 -14.56 -5.00
CA ALA A 62 21.02 -13.37 -5.78
C ALA A 62 19.49 -13.17 -5.84
N LEU A 63 18.76 -14.26 -6.09
CA LEU A 63 17.30 -14.26 -6.06
C LEU A 63 16.78 -14.00 -4.65
N CYS A 64 17.20 -14.72 -3.61
CA CYS A 64 16.73 -14.50 -2.24
C CYS A 64 17.08 -13.11 -1.68
N TRP A 65 18.21 -12.54 -2.08
CA TRP A 65 18.72 -11.25 -1.63
C TRP A 65 18.06 -10.08 -2.37
N ALA A 66 17.75 -10.24 -3.66
CA ALA A 66 16.97 -9.27 -4.45
C ALA A 66 15.45 -9.48 -4.35
N ALA A 67 14.99 -10.64 -3.86
CA ALA A 67 13.59 -11.01 -3.76
C ALA A 67 12.92 -10.26 -2.62
N THR A 68 12.53 -9.04 -2.91
CA THR A 68 11.50 -8.33 -2.15
C THR A 68 10.24 -9.19 -2.03
N ALA A 69 9.32 -8.84 -1.12
CA ALA A 69 8.00 -9.47 -1.01
C ALA A 69 7.21 -9.56 -2.34
N LYS A 70 7.62 -8.81 -3.38
CA LYS A 70 7.07 -8.90 -4.73
C LYS A 70 7.38 -10.25 -5.40
N ALA A 71 8.54 -10.87 -5.12
CA ALA A 71 8.93 -12.16 -5.69
C ALA A 71 7.95 -13.29 -5.32
N ASN A 72 7.35 -13.25 -4.12
CA ASN A 72 6.30 -14.21 -3.72
C ASN A 72 5.12 -14.21 -4.70
N LYS A 73 4.79 -13.05 -5.30
CA LYS A 73 3.71 -12.97 -6.30
C LYS A 73 4.09 -13.64 -7.61
N GLU A 74 5.33 -13.48 -8.04
CA GLU A 74 5.84 -14.13 -9.26
C GLU A 74 5.91 -15.65 -9.08
N VAL A 75 6.38 -16.12 -7.91
CA VAL A 75 6.37 -17.55 -7.57
C VAL A 75 4.94 -18.09 -7.53
N ALA A 76 4.00 -17.36 -6.93
CA ALA A 76 2.60 -17.78 -6.89
C ALA A 76 1.96 -17.84 -8.29
N LEU A 77 2.24 -16.85 -9.15
CA LEU A 77 1.77 -16.83 -10.53
C LEU A 77 2.35 -18.00 -11.34
N LEU A 78 3.67 -18.18 -11.30
CA LEU A 78 4.34 -19.25 -12.03
C LEU A 78 3.86 -20.62 -11.55
N SER A 79 3.70 -20.82 -10.24
CA SER A 79 3.11 -22.03 -9.68
C SER A 79 1.69 -22.29 -10.20
N ALA A 80 0.86 -21.25 -10.32
CA ALA A 80 -0.49 -21.41 -10.85
C ALA A 80 -0.50 -21.81 -12.34
N ILE A 81 0.41 -21.23 -13.14
CA ILE A 81 0.58 -21.57 -14.56
C ILE A 81 1.07 -23.02 -14.71
N LEU A 82 2.11 -23.41 -13.98
CA LEU A 82 2.66 -24.76 -14.06
C LEU A 82 1.67 -25.82 -13.55
N GLU A 83 0.90 -25.52 -12.52
CA GLU A 83 -0.17 -26.42 -12.06
C GLU A 83 -1.30 -26.53 -13.09
N PHE A 84 -1.64 -25.45 -13.79
CA PHE A 84 -2.59 -25.50 -14.90
C PHE A 84 -2.08 -26.38 -16.06
N GLY A 85 -0.82 -26.20 -16.48
CA GLY A 85 -0.18 -27.04 -17.50
C GLY A 85 -0.10 -28.51 -17.08
N ARG A 86 0.25 -28.77 -15.81
CA ARG A 86 0.28 -30.13 -15.25
C ARG A 86 -1.09 -30.82 -15.28
N ARG A 87 -2.17 -30.10 -14.94
CA ARG A 87 -3.55 -30.63 -15.02
C ARG A 87 -3.98 -30.97 -16.44
N ARG A 88 -3.38 -30.33 -17.44
CA ARG A 88 -3.61 -30.59 -18.86
C ARG A 88 -2.66 -31.64 -19.46
N GLY A 89 -1.69 -32.11 -18.69
CA GLY A 89 -0.65 -33.05 -19.17
C GLY A 89 0.43 -32.39 -20.03
N GLU A 90 0.50 -31.06 -20.08
CA GLU A 90 1.49 -30.31 -20.88
C GLU A 90 2.85 -30.19 -20.18
N VAL A 91 2.86 -30.39 -18.86
CA VAL A 91 4.08 -30.38 -18.03
C VAL A 91 3.99 -31.52 -17.03
N GLU A 92 5.09 -32.26 -16.84
CA GLU A 92 5.11 -33.40 -15.92
C GLU A 92 4.98 -33.00 -14.44
N SER A 93 5.60 -31.89 -14.04
CA SER A 93 5.61 -31.44 -12.64
C SER A 93 5.66 -29.91 -12.48
N ASN A 94 5.17 -29.43 -11.34
CA ASN A 94 5.25 -28.02 -10.98
C ASN A 94 6.50 -27.76 -10.12
N SER A 95 7.53 -27.20 -10.75
CA SER A 95 8.81 -26.86 -10.12
C SER A 95 8.72 -25.79 -9.02
N CYS A 96 7.59 -25.08 -8.91
CA CYS A 96 7.37 -24.10 -7.85
C CYS A 96 6.80 -24.71 -6.56
N LEU A 97 6.43 -26.01 -6.56
CA LEU A 97 5.99 -26.70 -5.36
C LEU A 97 7.15 -26.80 -4.35
N GLY A 98 6.87 -26.41 -3.10
CA GLY A 98 7.87 -26.44 -2.02
C GLY A 98 8.78 -25.20 -1.95
N ILE A 99 8.63 -24.23 -2.86
CA ILE A 99 9.34 -22.95 -2.73
C ILE A 99 8.72 -22.15 -1.58
N GLY A 100 9.51 -21.92 -0.53
CA GLY A 100 9.12 -21.09 0.61
C GLY A 100 8.93 -19.63 0.21
N TYR A 101 7.90 -18.99 0.75
CA TYR A 101 7.67 -17.56 0.55
C TYR A 101 8.51 -16.73 1.50
N ASN A 102 8.99 -15.60 1.02
CA ASN A 102 9.71 -14.63 1.83
C ASN A 102 8.77 -14.06 2.90
N PRO A 103 9.26 -13.84 4.13
CA PRO A 103 8.44 -13.30 5.20
C PRO A 103 7.94 -11.90 4.83
N ILE A 104 6.63 -11.69 4.92
CA ILE A 104 6.00 -10.38 4.70
C ILE A 104 5.64 -9.80 6.05
N ARG A 105 6.26 -8.68 6.43
CA ARG A 105 5.84 -7.94 7.63
C ARG A 105 4.51 -7.23 7.32
N PRO A 106 3.40 -7.57 8.00
CA PRO A 106 2.15 -6.87 7.80
C PRO A 106 2.29 -5.42 8.25
N ARG A 107 1.62 -4.50 7.56
CA ARG A 107 1.55 -3.10 7.99
C ARG A 107 0.67 -3.02 9.24
N GLN A 108 1.22 -2.48 10.32
CA GLN A 108 0.52 -2.36 11.61
C GLN A 108 0.08 -0.94 11.94
N ARG A 109 0.49 0.06 11.14
CA ARG A 109 0.17 1.46 11.42
C ARG A 109 -1.33 1.72 11.30
N TYR A 110 -1.86 2.41 12.30
CA TYR A 110 -3.20 2.99 12.32
C TYR A 110 -3.07 4.51 12.27
N VAL A 111 -3.99 5.19 11.61
CA VAL A 111 -4.04 6.66 11.58
C VAL A 111 -4.78 7.13 12.83
N LEU A 112 -4.20 8.07 13.58
CA LEU A 112 -4.80 8.62 14.78
C LEU A 112 -5.67 9.84 14.47
N GLN A 113 -6.55 10.20 15.42
CA GLN A 113 -7.41 11.37 15.31
C GLN A 113 -6.60 12.66 15.10
N ASP A 114 -5.51 12.80 15.86
CA ASP A 114 -4.60 13.95 15.79
C ASP A 114 -3.83 14.05 14.46
N GLU A 115 -3.90 13.03 13.60
CA GLU A 115 -3.34 13.09 12.25
C GLU A 115 -4.41 13.47 11.21
N ILE A 116 -5.65 12.98 11.36
CA ILE A 116 -6.74 13.23 10.39
C ILE A 116 -7.37 14.61 10.56
N ASP A 117 -7.51 15.10 11.79
CA ASP A 117 -8.15 16.38 12.06
C ASP A 117 -7.35 17.56 11.49
N PRO A 118 -6.01 17.63 11.68
CA PRO A 118 -5.19 18.64 11.01
C PRO A 118 -5.21 18.51 9.49
N ALA A 119 -5.32 17.30 8.94
CA ALA A 119 -5.40 17.12 7.49
C ALA A 119 -6.70 17.71 6.92
N VAL A 120 -7.82 17.59 7.63
CA VAL A 120 -9.09 18.24 7.26
C VAL A 120 -9.00 19.74 7.45
N GLU A 121 -8.40 20.22 8.55
CA GLU A 121 -8.20 21.65 8.81
C GLU A 121 -7.36 22.32 7.70
N VAL A 122 -6.22 21.73 7.36
CA VAL A 122 -5.37 22.21 6.27
C VAL A 122 -6.11 22.12 4.94
N ALA A 123 -6.90 21.08 4.69
CA ALA A 123 -7.68 21.01 3.44
C ALA A 123 -8.73 22.13 3.33
N ARG A 124 -9.33 22.56 4.45
CA ARG A 124 -10.28 23.69 4.50
C ARG A 124 -9.61 25.03 4.24
N SER A 125 -8.39 25.24 4.74
CA SER A 125 -7.67 26.51 4.54
C SER A 125 -7.14 26.69 3.12
N ARG A 126 -7.07 25.61 2.34
CA ARG A 126 -6.55 25.63 0.96
C ARG A 126 -7.67 25.91 -0.04
N ARG A 127 -7.44 26.89 -0.89
CA ARG A 127 -8.23 27.14 -2.11
C ARG A 127 -7.64 26.39 -3.30
N SER A 128 -8.47 26.07 -4.29
CA SER A 128 -7.97 25.52 -5.56
C SER A 128 -7.16 26.59 -6.29
N VAL A 129 -5.97 26.22 -6.78
CA VAL A 129 -5.14 27.11 -7.60
C VAL A 129 -5.89 27.41 -8.91
N GLY A 130 -6.15 28.69 -9.18
CA GLY A 130 -6.85 29.14 -10.40
C GLY A 130 -8.38 29.19 -10.31
N ASP A 131 -8.97 29.01 -9.13
CA ASP A 131 -10.42 28.99 -8.94
C ASP A 131 -10.82 29.99 -7.82
N GLN A 132 -11.73 30.92 -8.10
CA GLN A 132 -12.21 31.91 -7.12
C GLN A 132 -13.09 31.30 -6.01
N ARG A 133 -13.34 29.98 -6.06
CA ARG A 133 -14.28 29.30 -5.18
C ARG A 133 -13.64 28.87 -3.85
N PRO A 134 -14.43 28.88 -2.76
CA PRO A 134 -13.93 28.66 -1.40
C PRO A 134 -13.35 27.27 -1.13
N SER A 135 -13.77 26.23 -1.87
CA SER A 135 -13.48 24.83 -1.50
C SER A 135 -12.59 24.12 -2.51
N SER A 136 -11.45 23.58 -2.06
CA SER A 136 -10.48 22.87 -2.90
C SER A 136 -10.79 21.38 -3.10
N ALA A 137 -10.22 20.78 -4.15
CA ALA A 137 -10.25 19.34 -4.37
C ALA A 137 -9.66 18.54 -3.19
N TYR A 138 -8.81 19.17 -2.36
CA TYR A 138 -8.24 18.56 -1.16
C TYR A 138 -9.28 18.32 -0.08
N LEU A 139 -10.29 19.21 0.06
CA LEU A 139 -11.32 19.06 1.09
C LEU A 139 -12.18 17.82 0.86
N ILE A 140 -12.59 17.55 -0.38
CA ILE A 140 -13.32 16.31 -0.73
C ILE A 140 -12.50 15.06 -0.38
N LEU A 141 -11.19 15.07 -0.68
CA LEU A 141 -10.29 13.96 -0.34
C LEU A 141 -10.15 13.79 1.17
N ALA A 142 -10.02 14.88 1.92
CA ALA A 142 -9.89 14.87 3.37
C ALA A 142 -11.18 14.40 4.06
N LEU A 143 -12.36 14.82 3.60
CA LEU A 143 -13.65 14.34 4.09
C LEU A 143 -13.84 12.84 3.82
N CYS A 144 -13.44 12.37 2.63
CA CYS A 144 -13.45 10.94 2.32
C CYS A 144 -12.49 10.16 3.23
N ALA A 145 -11.30 10.72 3.53
CA ALA A 145 -10.37 10.13 4.49
C ALA A 145 -10.95 10.11 5.92
N LYS A 146 -11.60 11.18 6.37
CA LYS A 146 -12.25 11.25 7.69
C LYS A 146 -13.41 10.28 7.83
N LYS A 147 -14.25 10.13 6.80
CA LYS A 147 -15.26 9.05 6.75
C LYS A 147 -14.60 7.66 6.87
N THR A 148 -13.50 7.45 6.16
CA THR A 148 -12.77 6.17 6.19
C THR A 148 -12.23 5.87 7.59
N TYR A 149 -11.71 6.89 8.28
CA TYR A 149 -11.28 6.83 9.68
C TYR A 149 -12.43 6.44 10.61
N LEU A 150 -13.56 7.16 10.55
CA LEU A 150 -14.73 6.94 11.41
C LEU A 150 -15.37 5.56 11.23
N THR A 151 -15.21 4.94 10.06
CA THR A 151 -15.90 3.69 9.71
C THR A 151 -14.97 2.49 9.52
N VAL A 152 -13.66 2.70 9.66
CA VAL A 152 -12.59 1.70 9.46
C VAL A 152 -12.81 0.86 8.19
N SER A 153 -13.29 1.52 7.13
CA SER A 153 -13.74 0.84 5.92
C SER A 153 -12.66 0.79 4.84
N ARG A 154 -12.85 -0.03 3.79
CA ARG A 154 -11.83 -0.17 2.75
C ARG A 154 -11.73 1.10 1.89
N PRO A 155 -10.53 1.51 1.43
CA PRO A 155 -10.36 2.67 0.56
C PRO A 155 -11.24 2.69 -0.70
N THR A 156 -11.52 1.52 -1.29
CA THR A 156 -12.38 1.38 -2.47
C THR A 156 -13.84 1.64 -2.12
N GLU A 157 -14.34 1.00 -1.05
CA GLU A 157 -15.69 1.17 -0.51
C GLU A 157 -16.01 2.66 -0.21
N MET A 158 -15.00 3.44 0.15
CA MET A 158 -15.18 4.84 0.53
C MET A 158 -15.23 5.79 -0.66
N ARG A 159 -14.36 5.56 -1.66
CA ARG A 159 -14.31 6.38 -2.90
C ARG A 159 -15.52 6.17 -3.80
N GLU A 160 -16.08 4.95 -3.79
CA GLU A 160 -17.19 4.54 -4.66
C GLU A 160 -18.56 4.67 -3.97
N LEU A 161 -18.66 5.40 -2.85
CA LEU A 161 -19.94 5.59 -2.18
C LEU A 161 -20.91 6.36 -3.09
N HIS A 162 -22.01 5.72 -3.45
CA HIS A 162 -23.09 6.32 -4.23
C HIS A 162 -24.04 7.13 -3.36
N ARG A 163 -24.54 8.24 -3.90
CA ARG A 163 -25.55 9.09 -3.25
C ARG A 163 -26.88 8.37 -3.02
N GLN A 164 -27.27 7.48 -3.93
CA GLN A 164 -28.47 6.64 -3.78
C GLN A 164 -28.39 5.67 -2.59
N GLY A 165 -27.17 5.39 -2.12
CA GLY A 165 -26.95 4.58 -0.92
C GLY A 165 -27.06 5.37 0.38
N VAL A 166 -27.28 6.70 0.34
CA VAL A 166 -27.49 7.52 1.55
C VAL A 166 -28.96 7.41 1.96
N ARG A 167 -29.20 6.99 3.21
CA ARG A 167 -30.51 6.77 3.82
C ARG A 167 -30.71 7.70 5.04
N PRO A 168 -31.95 7.88 5.52
CA PRO A 168 -32.21 8.65 6.74
C PRO A 168 -31.44 8.14 7.96
N GLU A 169 -31.32 6.84 8.12
CA GLU A 169 -30.71 6.15 9.27
C GLU A 169 -29.20 5.87 9.12
N GLY A 170 -28.67 5.91 7.90
CA GLY A 170 -27.27 5.59 7.63
C GLY A 170 -26.91 5.66 6.15
N PHE A 171 -25.85 4.96 5.75
CA PHE A 171 -25.57 4.73 4.34
C PHE A 171 -25.16 3.27 4.06
N GLU A 172 -25.53 2.82 2.88
CA GLU A 172 -25.24 1.49 2.39
C GLU A 172 -23.88 1.44 1.68
N VAL A 173 -23.11 0.39 1.97
CA VAL A 173 -21.81 0.13 1.34
C VAL A 173 -21.78 -1.30 0.81
N PRO A 174 -21.36 -1.53 -0.45
CA PRO A 174 -21.20 -2.88 -0.97
C PRO A 174 -20.12 -3.65 -0.20
N ILE A 175 -20.43 -4.89 0.18
CA ILE A 175 -19.50 -5.79 0.85
C ILE A 175 -18.92 -6.77 -0.17
N GLY A 176 -17.61 -6.68 -0.41
CA GLY A 176 -16.90 -7.61 -1.28
C GLY A 176 -17.29 -7.47 -2.76
N ARG A 177 -16.64 -8.27 -3.60
CA ARG A 177 -16.93 -8.31 -5.03
C ARG A 177 -18.20 -9.13 -5.28
N ARG A 178 -19.16 -8.56 -6.03
CA ARG A 178 -20.30 -9.32 -6.57
C ARG A 178 -19.82 -10.57 -7.31
N GLN A 179 -20.37 -11.73 -6.98
CA GLN A 179 -20.20 -12.94 -7.79
C GLN A 179 -21.22 -12.95 -8.93
N ALA A 180 -20.84 -13.51 -10.08
CA ALA A 180 -21.72 -13.60 -11.23
C ALA A 180 -22.98 -14.40 -10.87
N GLY A 181 -24.16 -13.83 -11.14
CA GLY A 181 -25.45 -14.44 -10.77
C GLY A 181 -25.95 -14.09 -9.37
N GLU A 182 -25.11 -13.56 -8.47
CA GLU A 182 -25.53 -13.19 -7.11
C GLU A 182 -25.88 -11.70 -6.99
N GLN A 183 -26.76 -11.39 -6.04
CA GLN A 183 -27.04 -10.01 -5.63
C GLN A 183 -25.84 -9.45 -4.85
N GLN A 184 -25.55 -8.17 -5.07
CA GLN A 184 -24.51 -7.47 -4.31
C GLN A 184 -24.96 -7.36 -2.85
N ARG A 185 -24.20 -7.96 -1.94
CA ARG A 185 -24.41 -7.78 -0.50
C ARG A 185 -24.02 -6.36 -0.12
N VAL A 186 -24.84 -5.71 0.71
CA VAL A 186 -24.60 -4.37 1.25
C VAL A 186 -24.60 -4.40 2.78
N LYS A 187 -23.80 -3.55 3.42
CA LYS A 187 -23.89 -3.24 4.85
C LYS A 187 -24.49 -1.85 5.03
N LEU A 188 -25.35 -1.70 6.03
CA LEU A 188 -25.78 -0.39 6.51
C LEU A 188 -24.80 0.10 7.58
N VAL A 189 -24.23 1.29 7.37
CA VAL A 189 -23.45 2.01 8.37
C VAL A 189 -24.34 3.09 8.96
N LEU A 190 -24.63 2.98 10.26
CA LEU A 190 -25.49 3.94 10.97
C LEU A 190 -24.81 5.28 11.14
N TRP A 191 -25.61 6.35 11.24
CA TRP A 191 -25.09 7.69 11.50
C TRP A 191 -24.53 7.84 12.91
N SER A 192 -23.31 8.39 13.00
CA SER A 192 -22.90 9.22 14.13
C SER A 192 -23.05 10.70 13.74
N PRO A 193 -23.16 11.64 14.71
CA PRO A 193 -23.25 13.06 14.41
C PRO A 193 -22.08 13.56 13.53
N GLU A 194 -20.87 13.11 13.85
CA GLU A 194 -19.64 13.46 13.12
C GLU A 194 -19.63 12.88 11.71
N LEU A 195 -20.05 11.61 11.55
CA LEU A 195 -20.09 10.95 10.25
C LEU A 195 -21.13 11.59 9.34
N LYS A 196 -22.29 11.95 9.91
CA LYS A 196 -23.35 12.67 9.19
C LYS A 196 -22.85 14.04 8.73
N ALA A 197 -22.20 14.82 9.61
CA ALA A 197 -21.63 16.11 9.26
C ALA A 197 -20.61 16.03 8.11
N VAL A 198 -19.74 15.00 8.12
CA VAL A 198 -18.76 14.77 7.04
C VAL A 198 -19.43 14.49 5.70
N ILE A 199 -20.50 13.68 5.69
CA ILE A 199 -21.24 13.34 4.47
C ILE A 199 -22.05 14.53 3.97
N ASP A 200 -22.76 15.22 4.85
CA ASP A 200 -23.58 16.38 4.50
C ASP A 200 -22.70 17.49 3.91
N GLU A 201 -21.53 17.74 4.50
CA GLU A 201 -20.54 18.67 3.95
C GLU A 201 -20.04 18.21 2.58
N ALA A 202 -19.66 16.94 2.43
CA ALA A 202 -19.18 16.42 1.15
C ALA A 202 -20.24 16.55 0.04
N LEU A 203 -21.52 16.34 0.35
CA LEU A 203 -22.63 16.52 -0.57
C LEU A 203 -22.84 17.99 -0.95
N ALA A 204 -22.73 18.92 0.00
CA ALA A 204 -22.86 20.36 -0.21
C ALA A 204 -21.72 20.95 -1.06
N LEU A 205 -20.52 20.33 -1.03
CA LEU A 205 -19.35 20.80 -1.75
C LEU A 205 -19.31 20.44 -3.25
N GLN A 206 -20.21 19.57 -3.72
CA GLN A 206 -20.13 19.07 -5.09
C GLN A 206 -20.53 20.11 -6.13
N ARG A 207 -19.64 20.30 -7.11
CA ARG A 207 -19.75 21.31 -8.17
C ARG A 207 -20.53 20.83 -9.39
N THR A 208 -20.40 19.55 -9.69
CA THR A 208 -20.99 18.88 -10.84
C THR A 208 -21.93 17.81 -10.31
N SER A 209 -23.04 17.58 -11.01
CA SER A 209 -23.91 16.45 -10.70
C SER A 209 -23.10 15.16 -10.75
N SER A 210 -22.89 14.54 -9.59
CA SER A 210 -22.23 13.25 -9.45
C SER A 210 -23.20 12.25 -8.85
N VAL A 211 -23.04 10.99 -9.24
CA VAL A 211 -23.68 9.87 -8.54
C VAL A 211 -22.92 9.48 -7.28
N HIS A 212 -21.69 9.96 -7.10
CA HIS A 212 -20.82 9.61 -5.97
C HIS A 212 -20.85 10.70 -4.91
N VAL A 213 -20.62 10.36 -3.65
CA VAL A 213 -20.51 11.32 -2.53
C VAL A 213 -19.17 12.07 -2.55
N PHE A 214 -18.10 11.43 -3.02
CA PHE A 214 -16.76 12.03 -3.11
C PHE A 214 -16.25 12.06 -4.55
N GLY A 215 -17.00 12.74 -5.42
CA GLY A 215 -16.65 12.93 -6.82
C GLY A 215 -15.47 13.90 -7.00
N ASN A 216 -14.72 13.71 -8.08
CA ASN A 216 -13.76 14.69 -8.57
C ASN A 216 -14.48 15.90 -9.18
N THR A 217 -13.70 16.86 -9.70
CA THR A 217 -14.25 18.08 -10.32
C THR A 217 -15.10 17.83 -11.56
N ALA A 218 -15.03 16.64 -12.18
CA ALA A 218 -15.87 16.21 -13.29
C ALA A 218 -17.07 15.34 -12.84
N GLY A 219 -17.28 15.18 -11.54
CA GLY A 219 -18.35 14.33 -10.99
C GLY A 219 -18.06 12.82 -11.09
N GLN A 220 -16.83 12.41 -11.42
CA GLN A 220 -16.43 11.00 -11.51
C GLN A 220 -15.70 10.54 -10.24
N VAL A 221 -15.59 9.23 -10.03
CA VAL A 221 -14.73 8.69 -8.97
C VAL A 221 -13.29 9.10 -9.24
N TYR A 222 -12.57 9.54 -8.19
CA TYR A 222 -11.12 9.72 -8.30
C TYR A 222 -10.47 8.43 -8.76
N THR A 223 -9.55 8.46 -9.72
CA THR A 223 -8.70 7.30 -10.02
C THR A 223 -7.70 7.09 -8.88
N ARG A 224 -7.09 5.89 -8.78
CA ARG A 224 -6.06 5.62 -7.76
C ARG A 224 -4.87 6.56 -7.89
N SER A 225 -4.45 6.84 -9.13
CA SER A 225 -3.36 7.78 -9.41
C SER A 225 -3.74 9.21 -9.03
N GLY A 226 -4.90 9.69 -9.50
CA GLY A 226 -5.38 11.03 -9.20
C GLY A 226 -5.58 11.28 -7.70
N TRP A 227 -6.07 10.27 -6.98
CA TRP A 227 -6.13 10.29 -5.51
C TRP A 227 -4.75 10.45 -4.90
N ASN A 228 -3.81 9.55 -5.22
CA ASN A 228 -2.49 9.54 -4.60
C ASN A 228 -1.72 10.85 -4.85
N THR A 229 -1.82 11.41 -6.05
CA THR A 229 -1.15 12.67 -6.40
C THR A 229 -1.67 13.83 -5.55
N ASN A 230 -2.99 14.02 -5.49
CA ASN A 230 -3.57 15.12 -4.72
C ASN A 230 -3.40 14.90 -3.20
N TRP A 231 -3.52 13.65 -2.74
CA TRP A 231 -3.29 13.31 -1.35
C TRP A 231 -1.83 13.56 -0.93
N SER A 232 -0.86 13.21 -1.79
CA SER A 232 0.55 13.48 -1.52
C SER A 232 0.84 14.98 -1.40
N ARG A 233 0.21 15.81 -2.25
CA ARG A 233 0.29 17.28 -2.13
C ARG A 233 -0.29 17.78 -0.80
N LEU A 234 -1.48 17.28 -0.42
CA LEU A 234 -2.10 17.62 0.85
C LEU A 234 -1.21 17.28 2.04
N MET A 235 -0.63 16.08 2.07
CA MET A 235 0.31 15.68 3.12
C MET A 235 1.52 16.61 3.20
N GLY A 236 2.07 17.05 2.06
CA GLY A 236 3.15 18.05 2.04
C GLY A 236 2.73 19.41 2.61
N TYR A 237 1.47 19.82 2.43
CA TYR A 237 0.95 21.02 3.08
C TYR A 237 0.76 20.83 4.59
N CYS A 238 0.33 19.64 5.02
CA CYS A 238 0.17 19.31 6.44
C CYS A 238 1.53 19.30 7.15
N GLU A 239 2.57 18.74 6.53
CA GLU A 239 3.93 18.76 7.06
C GLU A 239 4.45 20.19 7.27
N LYS A 240 4.24 21.07 6.28
CA LYS A 240 4.63 22.48 6.38
C LYS A 240 3.89 23.21 7.50
N GLU A 241 2.59 22.97 7.61
CA GLU A 241 1.76 23.58 8.65
C GLU A 241 2.16 23.08 10.05
N ALA A 242 2.38 21.77 10.19
CA ALA A 242 2.82 21.15 11.42
C ALA A 242 4.19 21.68 11.87
N GLN A 243 5.12 21.83 10.93
CA GLN A 243 6.42 22.44 11.18
C GLN A 243 6.29 23.89 11.65
N ALA A 244 5.41 24.69 11.04
CA ALA A 244 5.16 26.07 11.44
C ALA A 244 4.56 26.18 12.85
N ARG A 245 3.72 25.20 13.24
CA ARG A 245 3.09 25.13 14.57
C ARG A 245 3.95 24.42 15.62
N GLY A 246 5.09 23.84 15.23
CA GLY A 246 5.95 23.06 16.13
C GLY A 246 5.34 21.74 16.61
N VAL A 247 4.37 21.17 15.87
CA VAL A 247 3.71 19.89 16.22
C VAL A 247 4.23 18.75 15.35
N SER A 248 4.25 17.53 15.90
CA SER A 248 4.63 16.34 15.15
C SER A 248 3.52 15.93 14.19
N PHE A 249 3.86 15.71 12.92
CA PHE A 249 2.93 15.18 11.92
C PHE A 249 3.60 14.09 11.09
N GLN A 250 2.91 12.97 10.90
CA GLN A 250 3.40 11.87 10.08
C GLN A 250 2.48 11.65 8.88
N ARG A 251 3.02 11.71 7.66
CA ARG A 251 2.24 11.44 6.44
C ARG A 251 1.58 10.07 6.50
N PHE A 252 0.34 9.97 6.08
CA PHE A 252 -0.39 8.71 5.94
C PHE A 252 -1.07 8.63 4.57
N ALA A 253 -1.54 7.45 4.20
CA ALA A 253 -2.34 7.20 3.02
C ALA A 253 -3.71 6.62 3.40
N LEU A 254 -4.69 6.72 2.50
CA LEU A 254 -6.03 6.19 2.73
C LEU A 254 -6.04 4.69 3.11
N ARG A 255 -5.08 3.92 2.61
CA ARG A 255 -4.90 2.50 2.94
C ARG A 255 -4.45 2.23 4.38
N ASP A 256 -3.91 3.24 5.06
CA ASP A 256 -3.42 3.12 6.44
C ASP A 256 -4.56 3.29 7.47
N MET A 257 -5.74 3.75 7.03
CA MET A 257 -6.97 3.82 7.84
C MET A 257 -7.52 2.46 8.26
N ARG A 258 -7.13 1.41 7.53
CA ARG A 258 -7.50 0.03 7.83
C ARG A 258 -6.26 -0.86 7.67
N PRO A 259 -5.50 -1.12 8.75
CA PRO A 259 -4.32 -2.00 8.68
C PRO A 259 -4.72 -3.42 8.26
N ALA A 260 -3.80 -4.10 7.58
CA ALA A 260 -4.03 -5.46 7.08
C ALA A 260 -4.07 -6.51 8.21
N ALA A 261 -3.43 -6.20 9.34
CA ALA A 261 -3.53 -6.96 10.58
C ALA A 261 -4.50 -6.20 11.51
N GLY A 262 -5.69 -6.74 11.73
CA GLY A 262 -6.56 -6.24 12.79
C GLY A 262 -5.88 -6.46 14.13
N ARG A 263 -5.79 -5.41 14.95
CA ARG A 263 -5.44 -5.58 16.37
C ARG A 263 -6.56 -6.43 16.99
N ARG A 264 -6.33 -7.72 17.21
CA ARG A 264 -7.05 -8.42 18.27
C ARG A 264 -6.47 -7.89 19.56
N ASP A 265 -7.05 -6.81 20.09
CA ASP A 265 -6.89 -6.51 21.50
C ASP A 265 -7.48 -7.70 22.25
N ARG A 266 -6.61 -8.60 22.72
CA ARG A 266 -6.91 -9.36 23.92
C ARG A 266 -6.76 -8.36 25.05
N SER A 267 -7.86 -7.82 25.54
CA SER A 267 -7.86 -7.10 26.81
C SER A 267 -7.17 -7.98 27.86
N PRO A 268 -6.14 -7.48 28.57
CA PRO A 268 -5.60 -8.17 29.73
C PRO A 268 -6.51 -7.83 30.91
N GLY A 269 -7.43 -8.71 31.27
CA GLY A 269 -8.29 -8.51 32.45
C GLY A 269 -9.52 -9.37 32.41
N GLY A 270 -9.46 -10.52 33.09
CA GLY A 270 -10.55 -11.48 33.18
C GLY A 270 -10.15 -12.71 33.99
N ARG A 271 -9.73 -12.49 35.23
CA ARG A 271 -9.93 -13.39 36.37
C ARG A 271 -10.24 -12.54 37.59
#